data_AF-A0A815JBR9-F1
#
_entry.id   AF-A0A815JBR9-F1
#
_cell.length_a   1.000
_cell.length_b   1.000
_cell.length_c   1.000
_cell.angle_alpha   90.00
_cell.angle_beta   90.00
_cell.angle_gamma   90.00
#
_symmetry.space_group_name_H-M   'P 1'
#
loop_
_entity.id
_entity.type
_entity.pdbx_description
1 polymer ?
#
loop_
_entity_poly.entity_id
_entity_poly.type
_entity_poly.pdbx_seq_one_letter_code
_entity_poly.pdbx_strand_id
1 'polypeptide(L)'
;MALPPYAMDNKYVLKDVSSDVKWRHGLPDYSKTIALFEKERSTNHTPESLENIVENIVKNWEIEVSHKLDPRQWETVDVDNYRFSCNGQCKYTADDLVKLGTYNTLIGKTAYYNASMMTLAESQMAFLRAFGEGFAWELIELYSGPPHVTFKWRHFGRMTGYFSCSSFSGYVYKADSTNKMVNLYGICKATVTSDLKIQDLQAFFDINQLFAQFTEMCPFAPFANIPSLLSSSTGKTINESQINNTGLSVNKPNPVKNHENSQGNQHSAICTII
;
A
#
# COMPACT_ATOMS: atom_id res chain seq x y z
N MET A 1 -0.90 34.92 1.08
CA MET A 1 -2.09 34.10 0.75
C MET A 1 -2.25 33.10 1.88
N ALA A 2 -3.46 32.88 2.40
CA ALA A 2 -3.66 31.87 3.46
C ALA A 2 -3.45 30.47 2.86
N LEU A 3 -2.94 29.54 3.67
CA LEU A 3 -2.80 28.14 3.26
C LEU A 3 -4.19 27.50 3.06
N PRO A 4 -4.35 26.59 2.08
CA PRO A 4 -5.61 25.89 1.88
C PRO A 4 -5.95 25.01 3.11
N PRO A 5 -7.23 24.81 3.45
CA PRO A 5 -7.61 24.05 4.65
C PRO A 5 -7.05 22.61 4.71
N TYR A 6 -6.96 21.92 3.57
CA TYR A 6 -6.39 20.57 3.49
C TYR A 6 -4.88 20.52 3.77
N ALA A 7 -4.17 21.65 3.68
CA ALA A 7 -2.76 21.74 4.06
C ALA A 7 -2.57 21.87 5.59
N MET A 8 -3.62 22.28 6.31
CA MET A 8 -3.58 22.53 7.75
C MET A 8 -4.13 21.37 8.58
N ASP A 9 -4.83 20.42 7.93
CA ASP A 9 -5.47 19.30 8.60
C ASP A 9 -5.46 18.05 7.70
N ASN A 10 -4.73 17.00 8.11
CA ASN A 10 -4.59 15.73 7.37
C ASN A 10 -5.89 14.91 7.20
N LYS A 11 -6.99 15.32 7.81
CA LYS A 11 -8.32 14.70 7.69
C LYS A 11 -9.40 15.69 7.26
N TYR A 12 -9.00 16.82 6.68
CA TYR A 12 -9.92 17.86 6.21
C TYR A 12 -11.03 17.29 5.33
N VAL A 13 -10.68 16.47 4.33
CA VAL A 13 -11.62 15.94 3.34
C VAL A 13 -12.63 14.94 3.92
N LEU A 14 -12.36 14.39 5.12
CA LEU A 14 -13.31 13.52 5.84
C LEU A 14 -14.39 14.32 6.58
N LYS A 15 -14.18 15.63 6.78
CA LYS A 15 -15.16 16.52 7.41
C LYS A 15 -16.22 17.00 6.43
N ASP A 16 -16.07 16.73 5.14
CA ASP A 16 -17.10 17.01 4.15
C ASP A 16 -18.26 16.01 4.31
N VAL A 17 -19.21 16.42 5.14
CA VAL A 17 -20.46 15.69 5.42
C VAL A 17 -21.59 16.09 4.47
N SER A 18 -21.28 16.84 3.40
CA SER A 18 -22.27 17.14 2.38
C SER A 18 -22.82 15.84 1.77
N SER A 19 -24.14 15.77 1.62
CA SER A 19 -24.81 14.65 0.93
C SER A 19 -24.39 14.52 -0.54
N ASP A 20 -23.76 15.55 -1.09
CA ASP A 20 -23.41 15.62 -2.51
C ASP A 20 -22.08 14.94 -2.84
N VAL A 21 -21.27 14.58 -1.82
CA VAL A 21 -19.99 13.89 -2.04
C VAL A 21 -20.25 12.46 -2.50
N LYS A 22 -19.72 12.11 -3.67
CA LYS A 22 -19.88 10.78 -4.27
C LYS A 22 -18.80 9.84 -3.76
N TRP A 23 -19.01 9.30 -2.56
CA TRP A 23 -18.13 8.28 -1.98
C TRP A 23 -18.35 6.90 -2.63
N ARG A 24 -17.26 6.17 -2.87
CA ARG A 24 -17.25 4.83 -3.49
C ARG A 24 -17.99 3.79 -2.64
N HIS A 25 -17.79 3.83 -1.32
CA HIS A 25 -18.35 2.89 -0.36
C HIS A 25 -18.92 3.59 0.89
N GLY A 26 -19.35 4.85 0.74
CA GLY A 26 -19.67 5.74 1.85
C GLY A 26 -18.43 6.40 2.46
N LEU A 27 -18.65 7.25 3.46
CA LEU A 27 -17.58 7.96 4.17
C LEU A 27 -16.62 6.93 4.82
N PRO A 28 -15.32 6.95 4.50
CA PRO A 28 -14.38 5.95 5.00
C PRO A 28 -13.98 6.19 6.46
N ASP A 29 -13.78 5.10 7.22
CA ASP A 29 -13.26 5.15 8.58
C ASP A 29 -11.74 4.92 8.61
N TYR A 30 -11.00 5.95 8.99
CA TYR A 30 -9.53 5.94 9.14
C TYR A 30 -9.06 5.76 10.59
N SER A 31 -9.95 5.49 11.55
CA SER A 31 -9.61 5.43 12.98
C SER A 31 -8.48 4.43 13.29
N LYS A 32 -8.48 3.26 12.63
CA LYS A 32 -7.42 2.26 12.78
C LYS A 32 -6.08 2.74 12.21
N THR A 33 -6.08 3.26 10.99
CA THR A 33 -4.89 3.79 10.31
C THR A 33 -4.27 4.96 11.08
N ILE A 34 -5.10 5.84 11.65
CA ILE A 34 -4.66 6.96 12.50
C ILE A 34 -4.03 6.43 13.79
N ALA A 35 -4.67 5.49 14.48
CA ALA A 35 -4.12 4.90 15.70
C ALA A 35 -2.79 4.18 15.45
N LEU A 36 -2.67 3.48 14.31
CA LEU A 36 -1.44 2.85 13.86
C LEU A 36 -0.34 3.91 13.59
N PHE A 37 -0.68 5.00 12.88
CA PHE A 37 0.26 6.08 12.59
C PHE A 37 0.80 6.71 13.87
N GLU A 38 -0.07 7.12 14.80
CA GLU A 38 0.35 7.75 16.04
C GLU A 38 1.24 6.86 16.90
N LYS A 39 1.00 5.55 16.85
CA LYS A 39 1.78 4.56 17.62
C LYS A 39 3.15 4.28 17.02
N GLU A 40 3.27 4.17 15.69
CA GLU A 40 4.45 3.59 15.02
C GLU A 40 5.22 4.59 14.15
N ARG A 41 4.76 5.84 14.00
CA ARG A 41 5.51 6.90 13.29
C ARG A 41 6.88 7.10 13.89
N SER A 42 7.83 7.47 13.04
CA SER A 42 9.22 7.74 13.39
C SER A 42 9.55 9.24 13.43
N THR A 43 8.71 10.07 12.83
CA THR A 43 8.88 11.52 12.68
C THR A 43 7.83 12.28 13.50
N ASN A 44 8.18 13.52 13.86
CA ASN A 44 7.28 14.46 14.51
C ASN A 44 7.49 15.87 13.95
N HIS A 45 6.69 16.21 12.94
CA HIS A 45 6.80 17.49 12.24
C HIS A 45 6.22 18.62 13.09
N THR A 46 6.91 19.76 13.16
CA THR A 46 6.38 20.95 13.84
C THR A 46 5.09 21.39 13.14
N PRO A 47 4.00 21.74 13.87
CA PRO A 47 2.80 22.27 13.25
C PRO A 47 3.11 23.44 12.32
N GLU A 48 2.46 23.48 11.15
CA GLU A 48 2.66 24.51 10.12
C GLU A 48 4.05 24.55 9.47
N SER A 49 4.95 23.61 9.81
CA SER A 49 6.17 23.38 9.03
C SER A 49 5.84 22.88 7.62
N LEU A 50 6.78 23.02 6.70
CA LEU A 50 6.59 22.57 5.34
C LEU A 50 6.40 21.05 5.27
N GLU A 51 7.09 20.30 6.12
CA GLU A 51 6.94 18.85 6.28
C GLU A 51 5.53 18.49 6.74
N ASN A 52 5.00 19.21 7.75
CA ASN A 52 3.63 19.00 8.22
C ASN A 52 2.60 19.33 7.13
N ILE A 53 2.80 20.43 6.40
CA ILE A 53 1.95 20.84 5.28
C ILE A 53 1.94 19.77 4.17
N VAL A 54 3.11 19.30 3.74
CA VAL A 54 3.21 18.28 2.69
C VAL A 54 2.57 16.96 3.15
N GLU A 55 2.81 16.53 4.39
CA GLU A 55 2.17 15.33 4.93
C GLU A 55 0.66 15.44 4.99
N ASN A 56 0.12 16.60 5.38
CA ASN A 56 -1.33 16.84 5.40
C ASN A 56 -1.92 16.77 3.98
N ILE A 57 -1.27 17.39 2.99
CA ILE A 57 -1.72 17.37 1.59
C ILE A 57 -1.77 15.93 1.07
N VAL A 58 -0.69 15.16 1.25
CA VAL A 58 -0.62 13.77 0.76
C VAL A 58 -1.69 12.90 1.40
N LYS A 59 -1.86 12.97 2.73
CA LYS A 59 -2.89 12.18 3.44
C LYS A 59 -4.31 12.51 2.96
N ASN A 60 -4.64 13.78 2.74
CA ASN A 60 -5.94 14.15 2.16
C ASN A 60 -6.08 13.64 0.73
N TRP A 61 -5.06 13.81 -0.09
CA TRP A 61 -5.08 13.35 -1.47
C TRP A 61 -5.27 11.82 -1.57
N GLU A 62 -4.62 11.05 -0.70
CA GLU A 62 -4.81 9.59 -0.60
C GLU A 62 -6.26 9.20 -0.28
N ILE A 63 -6.93 9.96 0.60
CA ILE A 63 -8.34 9.73 0.91
C ILE A 63 -9.22 10.01 -0.32
N GLU A 64 -8.97 11.13 -1.01
CA GLU A 64 -9.74 11.53 -2.20
C GLU A 64 -9.59 10.51 -3.33
N VAL A 65 -8.36 10.16 -3.70
CA VAL A 65 -8.08 9.24 -4.81
C VAL A 65 -8.62 7.82 -4.56
N SER A 66 -8.64 7.38 -3.29
CA SER A 66 -9.09 6.04 -2.93
C SER A 66 -10.62 5.94 -2.90
N HIS A 67 -11.29 6.99 -2.41
CA HIS A 67 -12.70 6.89 -1.99
C HIS A 67 -13.66 7.81 -2.74
N LYS A 68 -13.25 8.95 -3.32
CA LYS A 68 -14.16 9.83 -4.07
C LYS A 68 -14.26 9.37 -5.54
N LEU A 69 -15.48 9.20 -6.05
CA LEU A 69 -15.76 8.74 -7.42
C LEU A 69 -15.70 9.86 -8.47
N ASP A 70 -15.82 11.11 -8.05
CA ASP A 70 -15.86 12.26 -8.94
C ASP A 70 -14.59 13.10 -8.74
N PRO A 71 -13.64 13.09 -9.70
CA PRO A 71 -12.42 13.87 -9.61
C PRO A 71 -12.66 15.37 -9.40
N ARG A 72 -13.80 15.91 -9.86
CA ARG A 72 -14.13 17.33 -9.66
C ARG A 72 -14.40 17.68 -8.19
N GLN A 73 -14.59 16.67 -7.33
CA GLN A 73 -14.72 16.81 -5.89
C GLN A 73 -13.37 16.64 -5.15
N TRP A 74 -12.26 16.49 -5.87
CA TRP A 74 -10.92 16.41 -5.27
C TRP A 74 -10.37 17.83 -5.10
N GLU A 75 -10.12 18.22 -3.86
CA GLU A 75 -9.65 19.57 -3.52
C GLU A 75 -8.12 19.69 -3.57
N THR A 76 -7.42 18.57 -3.39
CA THR A 76 -5.95 18.52 -3.32
C THR A 76 -5.26 18.59 -4.68
N VAL A 77 -6.01 18.48 -5.78
CA VAL A 77 -5.45 18.42 -7.13
C VAL A 77 -6.01 19.51 -8.05
N ASP A 78 -5.20 19.89 -9.04
CA ASP A 78 -5.65 20.66 -10.19
C ASP A 78 -6.10 19.67 -11.28
N VAL A 79 -7.36 19.27 -11.23
CA VAL A 79 -7.94 18.13 -11.98
C VAL A 79 -7.59 18.15 -13.47
N ASP A 80 -7.64 19.32 -14.11
CA ASP A 80 -7.43 19.43 -15.56
C ASP A 80 -5.96 19.17 -15.95
N ASN A 81 -5.02 19.53 -15.07
CA ASN A 81 -3.58 19.33 -15.28
C ASN A 81 -3.02 18.11 -14.55
N TYR A 82 -3.79 17.49 -13.66
CA TYR A 82 -3.34 16.44 -12.76
C TYR A 82 -2.85 15.19 -13.49
N ARG A 83 -1.63 14.74 -13.16
CA ARG A 83 -1.04 13.50 -13.65
C ARG A 83 -0.37 12.72 -12.52
N PHE A 84 -0.57 11.41 -12.52
CA PHE A 84 0.05 10.49 -11.58
C PHE A 84 0.87 9.43 -12.31
N SER A 85 2.05 9.07 -11.82
CA SER A 85 2.85 7.98 -12.37
C SER A 85 3.72 7.33 -11.32
N CYS A 86 4.15 6.10 -11.59
CA CYS A 86 5.06 5.35 -10.74
C CYS A 86 6.25 4.85 -11.58
N ASN A 87 7.48 4.93 -11.06
CA ASN A 87 8.68 4.32 -11.64
C ASN A 87 8.90 4.64 -13.13
N GLY A 88 8.63 5.89 -13.53
CA GLY A 88 8.79 6.36 -14.91
C GLY A 88 7.82 5.75 -15.93
N GLN A 89 6.76 5.06 -15.48
CA GLN A 89 5.73 4.49 -16.34
C GLN A 89 4.75 5.56 -16.88
N CYS A 90 3.70 5.12 -17.57
CA CYS A 90 2.68 6.02 -18.10
C CYS A 90 2.05 6.91 -17.03
N LYS A 91 1.65 8.11 -17.45
CA LYS A 91 0.96 9.08 -16.62
C LYS A 91 -0.56 8.88 -16.72
N TYR A 92 -1.20 8.73 -15.58
CA TYR A 92 -2.64 8.56 -15.43
C TYR A 92 -3.30 9.90 -15.07
N THR A 93 -4.49 10.14 -15.62
CA THR A 93 -5.36 11.24 -15.22
C THR A 93 -6.15 10.88 -13.95
N ALA A 94 -6.84 11.84 -13.34
CA ALA A 94 -7.71 11.56 -12.20
C ALA A 94 -8.85 10.57 -12.56
N ASP A 95 -9.44 10.69 -13.75
CA ASP A 95 -10.45 9.75 -14.26
C ASP A 95 -9.91 8.33 -14.43
N ASP A 96 -8.66 8.18 -14.85
CA ASP A 96 -8.01 6.87 -14.96
C ASP A 96 -7.84 6.24 -13.57
N LEU A 97 -7.42 7.02 -12.57
CA LEU A 97 -7.25 6.54 -11.19
C LEU A 97 -8.58 6.09 -10.57
N VAL A 98 -9.67 6.82 -10.81
CA VAL A 98 -11.02 6.43 -10.34
C VAL A 98 -11.44 5.07 -10.91
N LYS A 99 -11.10 4.80 -12.17
CA LYS A 99 -11.47 3.57 -12.88
C LYS A 99 -10.57 2.38 -12.55
N LEU A 100 -9.26 2.58 -12.62
CA LEU A 100 -8.27 1.51 -12.48
C LEU A 100 -7.98 1.18 -11.01
N GLY A 101 -8.07 2.18 -10.14
CA GLY A 101 -7.60 2.08 -8.77
C GLY A 101 -6.09 2.27 -8.70
N THR A 102 -5.66 2.83 -7.59
CA THR A 102 -4.27 3.22 -7.40
C THR A 102 -3.33 2.00 -7.33
N TYR A 103 -3.68 0.93 -6.61
CA TYR A 103 -2.89 -0.31 -6.56
C TYR A 103 -2.50 -0.85 -7.93
N ASN A 104 -3.47 -0.91 -8.85
CA ASN A 104 -3.23 -1.35 -10.22
C ASN A 104 -2.27 -0.43 -10.98
N THR A 105 -2.41 0.89 -10.78
CA THR A 105 -1.56 1.89 -11.45
C THR A 105 -0.13 1.94 -10.91
N LEU A 106 0.06 1.57 -9.65
CA LEU A 106 1.33 1.60 -8.91
C LEU A 106 2.15 0.32 -9.07
N ILE A 107 1.50 -0.82 -8.91
CA ILE A 107 2.17 -2.13 -8.93
C ILE A 107 2.38 -2.60 -10.36
N GLY A 108 1.41 -2.32 -11.25
CA GLY A 108 1.43 -2.78 -12.63
C GLY A 108 1.51 -4.30 -12.70
N LYS A 109 2.60 -4.80 -13.30
CA LYS A 109 2.79 -6.22 -13.58
C LYS A 109 4.12 -6.71 -13.02
N THR A 110 4.05 -7.58 -12.03
CA THR A 110 5.18 -8.21 -11.35
C THR A 110 5.04 -9.74 -11.37
N ALA A 111 6.02 -10.45 -10.85
CA ALA A 111 5.92 -11.90 -10.66
C ALA A 111 4.76 -12.29 -9.72
N TYR A 112 4.41 -11.41 -8.77
CA TYR A 112 3.44 -11.67 -7.71
C TYR A 112 2.05 -11.07 -7.99
N TYR A 113 1.97 -10.06 -8.84
CA TYR A 113 0.76 -9.26 -9.06
C TYR A 113 0.59 -8.90 -10.53
N ASN A 114 -0.63 -9.04 -11.04
CA ASN A 114 -0.94 -8.63 -12.41
C ASN A 114 -2.16 -7.70 -12.45
N ALA A 115 -1.90 -6.39 -12.60
CA ALA A 115 -2.95 -5.37 -12.68
C ALA A 115 -3.98 -5.60 -13.80
N SER A 116 -3.57 -6.24 -14.91
CA SER A 116 -4.50 -6.56 -16.01
C SER A 116 -5.51 -7.67 -15.69
N MET A 117 -5.29 -8.41 -14.60
CA MET A 117 -6.15 -9.52 -14.15
C MET A 117 -6.82 -9.20 -12.80
N MET A 118 -6.81 -7.93 -12.40
CA MET A 118 -7.33 -7.47 -11.12
C MET A 118 -8.26 -6.29 -11.35
N THR A 119 -9.52 -6.43 -10.96
CA THR A 119 -10.41 -5.28 -10.82
C THR A 119 -9.95 -4.40 -9.65
N LEU A 120 -10.40 -3.13 -9.64
CA LEU A 120 -10.17 -2.22 -8.52
C LEU A 120 -10.63 -2.85 -7.20
N ALA A 121 -11.84 -3.41 -7.17
CA ALA A 121 -12.43 -4.02 -5.98
C ALA A 121 -11.61 -5.23 -5.46
N GLU A 122 -11.14 -6.09 -6.37
CA GLU A 122 -10.29 -7.23 -5.99
C GLU A 122 -8.95 -6.77 -5.43
N SER A 123 -8.32 -5.77 -6.06
CA SER A 123 -7.04 -5.23 -5.59
C SER A 123 -7.18 -4.61 -4.20
N GLN A 124 -8.20 -3.76 -4.02
CA GLN A 124 -8.47 -3.11 -2.76
C GLN A 124 -8.78 -4.14 -1.67
N MET A 125 -9.59 -5.15 -1.96
CA MET A 125 -9.91 -6.21 -1.00
C MET A 125 -8.68 -7.04 -0.60
N ALA A 126 -7.78 -7.33 -1.54
CA ALA A 126 -6.56 -8.09 -1.25
C ALA A 126 -5.67 -7.35 -0.23
N PHE A 127 -5.49 -6.05 -0.42
CA PHE A 127 -4.72 -5.22 0.52
C PHE A 127 -5.45 -4.96 1.83
N LEU A 128 -6.77 -4.69 1.80
CA LEU A 128 -7.63 -4.55 2.98
C LEU A 128 -7.57 -5.75 3.90
N ARG A 129 -7.55 -6.94 3.30
CA ARG A 129 -7.44 -8.18 4.04
C ARG A 129 -6.06 -8.34 4.67
N ALA A 130 -4.99 -8.05 3.93
CA ALA A 130 -3.64 -8.20 4.43
C ALA A 130 -3.35 -7.24 5.60
N PHE A 131 -3.76 -5.98 5.49
CA PHE A 131 -3.52 -4.93 6.49
C PHE A 131 -4.80 -4.54 7.25
N GLY A 132 -5.38 -5.48 7.99
CA GLY A 132 -6.64 -5.25 8.72
C GLY A 132 -6.59 -4.21 9.85
N GLU A 133 -5.39 -3.78 10.24
CA GLU A 133 -5.12 -2.69 11.18
C GLU A 133 -4.86 -1.33 10.49
N GLY A 134 -4.90 -1.29 9.15
CA GLY A 134 -4.54 -0.13 8.35
C GLY A 134 -3.14 -0.23 7.75
N PHE A 135 -2.89 0.63 6.78
CA PHE A 135 -1.60 0.81 6.12
C PHE A 135 -1.33 2.31 6.13
N ALA A 136 -0.55 2.78 7.11
CA ALA A 136 -0.34 4.20 7.35
C ALA A 136 0.73 4.76 6.40
N TRP A 137 0.63 6.07 6.12
CA TRP A 137 1.61 6.82 5.35
C TRP A 137 2.28 7.88 6.22
N GLU A 138 3.59 8.07 6.03
CA GLU A 138 4.41 9.02 6.77
C GLU A 138 5.43 9.70 5.86
N LEU A 139 5.57 11.02 6.00
CA LEU A 139 6.66 11.77 5.41
C LEU A 139 7.92 11.58 6.27
N ILE A 140 8.98 11.05 5.67
CA ILE A 140 10.25 10.76 6.37
C ILE A 140 11.21 11.93 6.28
N GLU A 141 11.36 12.51 5.08
CA GLU A 141 12.34 13.59 4.85
C GLU A 141 11.90 14.42 3.66
N LEU A 142 12.01 15.75 3.78
CA LEU A 142 11.71 16.69 2.71
C LEU A 142 13.01 17.23 2.09
N TYR A 143 13.13 17.13 0.77
CA TYR A 143 14.32 17.56 0.02
C TYR A 143 14.12 18.91 -0.68
N SER A 144 12.90 19.25 -1.08
CA SER A 144 12.60 20.50 -1.76
C SER A 144 11.16 20.96 -1.53
N GLY A 145 10.94 22.28 -1.56
CA GLY A 145 9.62 22.91 -1.42
C GLY A 145 8.96 23.31 -2.75
N PRO A 146 7.75 23.90 -2.70
CA PRO A 146 7.00 24.32 -3.89
C PRO A 146 7.80 25.28 -4.81
N PRO A 147 7.58 25.23 -6.14
CA PRO A 147 6.56 24.43 -6.82
C PRO A 147 6.97 22.98 -7.09
N HIS A 148 8.23 22.61 -6.88
CA HIS A 148 8.74 21.26 -7.13
C HIS A 148 9.12 20.59 -5.81
N VAL A 149 8.15 19.92 -5.19
CA VAL A 149 8.31 19.27 -3.90
C VAL A 149 8.89 17.87 -4.10
N THR A 150 9.93 17.53 -3.36
CA THR A 150 10.52 16.18 -3.39
C THR A 150 10.67 15.69 -1.95
N PHE A 151 10.18 14.50 -1.65
CA PHE A 151 10.23 13.93 -0.31
C PHE A 151 10.43 12.42 -0.33
N LYS A 152 11.04 11.90 0.73
CA LYS A 152 11.08 10.49 1.08
C LYS A 152 9.90 10.17 1.97
N TRP A 153 9.31 9.00 1.77
CA TRP A 153 8.14 8.54 2.50
C TRP A 153 8.29 7.10 2.97
N ARG A 154 7.40 6.72 3.90
CA ARG A 154 7.23 5.36 4.39
C ARG A 154 5.75 5.02 4.48
N HIS A 155 5.39 3.90 3.88
CA HIS A 155 4.20 3.18 4.26
C HIS A 155 4.50 2.06 5.24
N PHE A 156 3.61 1.84 6.19
CA PHE A 156 3.74 0.72 7.12
C PHE A 156 2.41 0.18 7.60
N GLY A 157 2.36 -1.13 7.82
CA GLY A 157 1.21 -1.81 8.41
C GLY A 157 1.52 -3.25 8.76
N ARG A 158 0.80 -3.77 9.76
CA ARG A 158 0.98 -5.16 10.21
C ARG A 158 0.18 -6.09 9.30
N MET A 159 0.83 -7.12 8.77
CA MET A 159 0.17 -8.12 7.93
C MET A 159 -0.59 -9.13 8.81
N THR A 160 -1.76 -8.74 9.30
CA THR A 160 -2.59 -9.54 10.22
C THR A 160 -3.49 -10.54 9.50
N GLY A 161 -3.78 -10.30 8.22
CA GLY A 161 -4.54 -11.22 7.37
C GLY A 161 -3.72 -11.79 6.23
N TYR A 162 -4.27 -12.81 5.58
CA TYR A 162 -3.64 -13.39 4.39
C TYR A 162 -3.78 -12.46 3.18
N PHE A 163 -2.82 -12.52 2.28
CA PHE A 163 -2.86 -11.85 0.98
C PHE A 163 -3.12 -12.86 -0.13
N SER A 164 -3.96 -12.51 -1.10
CA SER A 164 -4.23 -13.34 -2.27
C SER A 164 -4.56 -12.47 -3.47
N CYS A 165 -3.90 -12.69 -4.60
CA CYS A 165 -4.17 -11.97 -5.84
C CYS A 165 -3.83 -12.78 -7.10
N SER A 166 -4.29 -12.32 -8.25
CA SER A 166 -3.89 -12.85 -9.55
C SER A 166 -2.44 -12.45 -9.85
N SER A 167 -1.59 -13.44 -10.14
CA SER A 167 -0.19 -13.23 -10.52
C SER A 167 0.02 -13.28 -12.04
N PHE A 168 1.22 -12.92 -12.51
CA PHE A 168 1.53 -12.92 -13.95
C PHE A 168 1.45 -14.31 -14.60
N SER A 169 1.77 -15.37 -13.86
CA SER A 169 1.76 -16.74 -14.37
C SER A 169 0.35 -17.31 -14.60
N GLY A 170 -0.70 -16.56 -14.25
CA GLY A 170 -2.09 -17.04 -14.25
C GLY A 170 -2.45 -17.85 -13.00
N TYR A 171 -1.48 -18.11 -12.10
CA TYR A 171 -1.75 -18.70 -10.79
C TYR A 171 -2.19 -17.64 -9.78
N VAL A 172 -2.98 -18.07 -8.80
CA VAL A 172 -3.32 -17.25 -7.64
C VAL A 172 -2.12 -17.25 -6.70
N TYR A 173 -1.49 -16.09 -6.53
CA TYR A 173 -0.50 -15.90 -5.49
C TYR A 173 -1.20 -15.81 -4.14
N LYS A 174 -0.67 -16.51 -3.13
CA LYS A 174 -1.18 -16.52 -1.75
C LYS A 174 -0.04 -16.41 -0.76
N ALA A 175 -0.24 -15.64 0.29
CA ALA A 175 0.66 -15.54 1.43
C ALA A 175 -0.17 -15.50 2.72
N ASP A 176 0.17 -16.35 3.69
CA ASP A 176 -0.46 -16.34 5.02
C ASP A 176 -0.03 -15.11 5.82
N SER A 177 -0.77 -14.79 6.89
CA SER A 177 -0.43 -13.64 7.73
C SER A 177 0.90 -13.86 8.45
N THR A 178 1.85 -12.94 8.25
CA THR A 178 3.14 -12.98 8.96
C THR A 178 3.05 -12.34 10.34
N ASN A 179 1.99 -11.56 10.62
CA ASN A 179 1.82 -10.73 11.83
C ASN A 179 2.98 -9.75 12.10
N LYS A 180 3.86 -9.55 11.13
CA LYS A 180 5.01 -8.63 11.20
C LYS A 180 4.63 -7.26 10.62
N MET A 181 5.38 -6.24 11.04
CA MET A 181 5.28 -4.91 10.46
C MET A 181 5.93 -4.93 9.09
N VAL A 182 5.15 -4.64 8.05
CA VAL A 182 5.64 -4.44 6.69
C VAL A 182 5.94 -2.96 6.52
N ASN A 183 7.10 -2.64 5.96
CA ASN A 183 7.50 -1.27 5.65
C ASN A 183 7.82 -1.16 4.17
N LEU A 184 7.30 -0.14 3.51
CA LEU A 184 7.62 0.19 2.13
C LEU A 184 8.10 1.63 2.08
N TYR A 185 9.25 1.86 1.44
CA TYR A 185 9.85 3.18 1.33
C TYR A 185 9.96 3.59 -0.13
N GLY A 186 9.88 4.89 -0.35
CA GLY A 186 10.10 5.47 -1.66
C GLY A 186 10.40 6.96 -1.60
N ILE A 187 10.46 7.54 -2.78
CA ILE A 187 10.58 8.97 -2.99
C ILE A 187 9.43 9.40 -3.91
N CYS A 188 8.87 10.57 -3.63
CA CYS A 188 7.91 11.22 -4.50
C CYS A 188 8.47 12.56 -4.98
N LYS A 189 8.21 12.87 -6.24
CA LYS A 189 8.39 14.20 -6.83
C LYS A 189 7.03 14.72 -7.22
N ALA A 190 6.66 15.89 -6.69
CA ALA A 190 5.41 16.56 -6.98
C ALA A 190 5.66 17.93 -7.63
N THR A 191 4.81 18.31 -8.58
CA THR A 191 4.66 19.69 -9.04
C THR A 191 3.32 20.22 -8.55
N VAL A 192 3.35 21.36 -7.89
CA VAL A 192 2.15 22.00 -7.30
C VAL A 192 1.97 23.42 -7.82
N THR A 193 0.72 23.87 -7.84
CA THR A 193 0.35 25.26 -8.10
C THR A 193 0.73 26.17 -6.93
N SER A 194 0.57 27.50 -7.11
CA SER A 194 0.78 28.47 -6.02
C SER A 194 -0.19 28.32 -4.84
N ASP A 195 -1.37 27.73 -5.08
CA ASP A 195 -2.36 27.36 -4.05
C ASP A 195 -2.21 25.91 -3.56
N LEU A 196 -1.04 25.28 -3.82
CA LEU A 196 -0.65 23.95 -3.34
C LEU A 196 -1.49 22.78 -3.86
N LYS A 197 -2.17 22.95 -4.99
CA LYS A 197 -2.84 21.85 -5.70
C LYS A 197 -1.83 21.05 -6.50
N ILE A 198 -1.95 19.72 -6.45
CA ILE A 198 -1.06 18.81 -7.18
C ILE A 198 -1.41 18.83 -8.67
N GLN A 199 -0.42 19.05 -9.52
CA GLN A 199 -0.50 18.92 -10.98
C GLN A 199 0.22 17.67 -11.50
N ASP A 200 1.35 17.31 -10.91
CA ASP A 200 2.10 16.12 -11.31
C ASP A 200 2.63 15.44 -10.05
N LEU A 201 2.41 14.14 -9.91
CA LEU A 201 2.93 13.34 -8.80
C LEU A 201 3.56 12.06 -9.35
N GLN A 202 4.85 11.89 -9.05
CA GLN A 202 5.66 10.78 -9.52
C GLN A 202 6.21 10.03 -8.31
N ALA A 203 5.78 8.78 -8.12
CA ALA A 203 6.26 7.90 -7.06
C ALA A 203 7.38 6.98 -7.56
N PHE A 204 8.42 6.78 -6.74
CA PHE A 204 9.56 5.93 -7.04
C PHE A 204 9.83 4.98 -5.86
N PHE A 205 9.64 3.69 -6.07
CA PHE A 205 9.87 2.67 -5.04
C PHE A 205 9.99 1.27 -5.65
N ASP A 206 10.59 0.35 -4.90
CA ASP A 206 10.67 -1.06 -5.29
C ASP A 206 9.54 -1.86 -4.64
N ILE A 207 8.50 -2.16 -5.43
CA ILE A 207 7.36 -2.95 -4.97
C ILE A 207 7.75 -4.39 -4.58
N ASN A 208 8.89 -4.91 -5.04
CA ASN A 208 9.34 -6.25 -4.63
C ASN A 208 9.71 -6.29 -3.14
N GLN A 209 10.05 -5.15 -2.52
CA GLN A 209 10.25 -5.08 -1.07
C GLN A 209 8.98 -5.44 -0.29
N LEU A 210 7.81 -5.05 -0.82
CA LEU A 210 6.53 -5.43 -0.22
C LEU A 210 6.32 -6.95 -0.31
N PHE A 211 6.46 -7.54 -1.50
CA PHE A 211 6.21 -8.97 -1.70
C PHE A 211 7.24 -9.87 -1.01
N ALA A 212 8.49 -9.44 -0.89
CA ALA A 212 9.50 -10.13 -0.08
C ALA A 212 9.11 -10.20 1.39
N GLN A 213 8.49 -9.14 1.94
CA GLN A 213 7.99 -9.14 3.31
C GLN A 213 6.73 -9.99 3.49
N PHE A 214 5.92 -10.15 2.44
CA PHE A 214 4.75 -11.05 2.48
C PHE A 214 5.15 -12.53 2.43
N THR A 215 6.12 -12.86 1.57
CA THR A 215 6.61 -14.24 1.41
C THR A 215 7.58 -14.68 2.49
N GLU A 216 8.18 -13.71 3.20
CA GLU A 216 9.41 -13.92 3.98
C GLU A 216 10.55 -14.53 3.15
N MET A 217 10.46 -14.47 1.82
CA MET A 217 11.49 -14.94 0.89
C MET A 217 12.39 -13.79 0.46
N CYS A 218 13.65 -14.11 0.21
CA CYS A 218 14.61 -13.11 -0.27
C CYS A 218 14.20 -12.57 -1.65
N PRO A 219 14.09 -11.24 -1.85
CA PRO A 219 13.70 -10.65 -3.14
C PRO A 219 14.71 -10.95 -4.25
N PHE A 220 15.99 -11.17 -3.89
CA PHE A 220 17.08 -11.41 -4.83
C PHE A 220 17.30 -12.90 -5.14
N ALA A 221 16.70 -13.80 -4.36
CA ALA A 221 16.83 -15.25 -4.53
C ALA A 221 15.51 -15.94 -4.18
N PRO A 222 14.43 -15.72 -4.96
CA PRO A 222 13.11 -16.30 -4.68
C PRO A 222 13.07 -17.83 -4.80
N PHE A 223 14.12 -18.42 -5.39
CA PHE A 223 14.34 -19.86 -5.49
C PHE A 223 15.23 -20.43 -4.37
N ALA A 224 15.88 -19.57 -3.57
CA ALA A 224 16.64 -20.03 -2.43
C ALA A 224 15.65 -20.37 -1.31
N ASN A 225 15.43 -21.66 -1.11
CA ASN A 225 14.73 -22.18 0.05
C ASN A 225 15.65 -21.97 1.26
N ILE A 226 15.63 -20.78 1.86
CA ILE A 226 16.37 -20.49 3.09
C ILE A 226 15.54 -21.11 4.21
N PRO A 227 15.98 -22.21 4.84
CA PRO A 227 15.26 -22.74 5.99
C PRO A 227 15.13 -21.62 7.01
N SER A 228 13.91 -21.39 7.50
CA SER A 228 13.67 -20.47 8.61
C SER A 228 14.72 -20.74 9.68
N LEU A 229 15.56 -19.75 9.99
CA LEU A 229 16.43 -19.79 11.16
C LEU A 229 15.52 -19.74 12.40
N LEU A 230 14.90 -20.88 12.70
CA LEU A 230 14.18 -21.13 13.93
C LEU A 230 15.22 -21.24 15.04
N SER A 231 15.16 -20.26 15.94
CA SER A 231 15.28 -20.42 17.38
C SER A 231 15.66 -21.82 17.87
N SER A 232 16.92 -22.00 18.27
CA SER A 232 17.34 -22.73 19.48
C SER A 232 18.84 -23.01 19.42
N SER A 233 19.63 -22.15 20.07
CA SER A 233 20.96 -22.56 20.53
C SER A 233 20.79 -23.49 21.73
N THR A 234 20.46 -24.74 21.47
CA THR A 234 20.79 -25.85 22.38
C THR A 234 21.69 -26.78 21.60
N GLY A 235 22.99 -26.66 21.85
CA GLY A 235 23.98 -27.56 21.29
C GLY A 235 23.78 -28.97 21.82
N LYS A 236 23.99 -29.97 20.96
CA LYS A 236 25.08 -30.95 21.08
C LYS A 236 24.95 -32.04 20.02
N THR A 237 26.05 -32.21 19.30
CA THR A 237 26.60 -33.45 18.73
C THR A 237 25.84 -34.14 17.60
N ILE A 238 26.34 -33.92 16.38
CA ILE A 238 26.16 -34.82 15.23
C ILE A 238 27.11 -36.00 15.46
N ASN A 239 26.58 -37.22 15.52
CA ASN A 239 27.35 -38.44 15.27
C ASN A 239 27.01 -38.91 13.86
N GLU A 240 28.02 -38.95 13.00
CA GLU A 240 27.98 -39.61 11.71
C GLU A 240 27.76 -41.12 11.91
N SER A 241 26.74 -41.69 11.28
CA SER A 241 26.85 -42.99 10.62
C SER A 241 25.59 -43.35 9.83
N GLN A 242 25.82 -44.01 8.69
CA GLN A 242 24.90 -44.81 7.89
C GLN A 242 24.11 -44.13 6.76
N ILE A 243 24.83 -44.03 5.65
CA ILE A 243 24.37 -44.30 4.29
C ILE A 243 23.48 -45.57 4.27
N ASN A 244 22.26 -45.48 3.73
CA ASN A 244 21.74 -46.46 2.75
C ASN A 244 20.39 -46.06 2.12
N ASN A 245 20.30 -46.41 0.84
CA ASN A 245 19.20 -46.25 -0.12
C ASN A 245 17.83 -46.74 0.36
N THR A 246 16.75 -46.10 -0.11
CA THR A 246 15.74 -46.66 -1.06
C THR A 246 14.44 -45.84 -1.06
N GLY A 247 13.77 -45.77 -2.22
CA GLY A 247 12.30 -45.63 -2.27
C GLY A 247 11.74 -44.31 -2.82
N LEU A 248 11.69 -44.21 -4.16
CA LEU A 248 10.74 -43.33 -4.85
C LEU A 248 9.31 -43.85 -4.60
N SER A 249 8.46 -43.03 -3.99
CA SER A 249 7.02 -43.25 -3.90
C SER A 249 6.30 -41.93 -4.15
N VAL A 250 5.67 -41.83 -5.32
CA VAL A 250 4.86 -40.70 -5.79
C VAL A 250 3.48 -40.78 -5.12
N ASN A 251 3.14 -39.80 -4.27
CA ASN A 251 1.78 -39.64 -3.76
C ASN A 251 1.07 -38.48 -4.45
N LYS A 252 -0.08 -38.79 -5.07
CA LYS A 252 -1.03 -37.83 -5.67
C LYS A 252 -1.73 -37.01 -4.57
N PRO A 253 -2.06 -35.73 -4.79
CA PRO A 253 -2.84 -34.94 -3.83
C PRO A 253 -4.34 -35.19 -3.98
N ASN A 254 -5.02 -35.40 -2.85
CA ASN A 254 -6.49 -35.36 -2.73
C ASN A 254 -6.98 -33.90 -2.67
N PRO A 255 -8.21 -33.60 -3.16
CA PRO A 255 -8.72 -32.24 -3.24
C PRO A 255 -9.23 -31.75 -1.88
N VAL A 256 -8.80 -30.55 -1.48
CA VAL A 256 -9.29 -29.87 -0.28
C VAL A 256 -10.61 -29.16 -0.62
N LYS A 257 -11.65 -29.47 0.17
CA LYS A 257 -12.98 -28.87 0.10
C LYS A 257 -12.96 -27.42 0.58
N ASN A 258 -13.57 -26.55 -0.21
CA ASN A 258 -13.87 -25.17 0.17
C ASN A 258 -14.90 -25.15 1.31
N HIS A 259 -14.54 -24.56 2.44
CA HIS A 259 -15.51 -24.02 3.39
C HIS A 259 -15.52 -22.50 3.21
N GLU A 260 -16.55 -22.04 2.50
CA GLU A 260 -17.02 -20.66 2.59
C GLU A 260 -17.51 -20.43 4.02
N ASN A 261 -17.03 -19.36 4.65
CA ASN A 261 -17.72 -18.79 5.80
C ASN A 261 -17.85 -17.28 5.60
N SER A 262 -19.10 -16.86 5.75
CA SER A 262 -19.67 -15.56 5.43
C SER A 262 -19.34 -14.47 6.45
N GLN A 263 -19.10 -13.28 5.91
CA GLN A 263 -19.51 -11.95 6.39
C GLN A 263 -19.03 -11.45 7.76
N GLY A 264 -18.16 -10.43 7.68
CA GLY A 264 -18.20 -9.25 8.53
C GLY A 264 -17.77 -8.06 7.67
N ASN A 265 -18.72 -7.17 7.33
CA ASN A 265 -18.43 -5.91 6.65
C ASN A 265 -17.63 -5.02 7.62
N GLN A 266 -16.30 -5.13 7.60
CA GLN A 266 -15.44 -4.17 8.28
C GLN A 266 -14.98 -3.14 7.25
N HIS A 267 -15.57 -1.95 7.35
CA HIS A 267 -15.21 -0.75 6.58
C HIS A 267 -13.85 -0.19 7.02
N SER A 268 -12.81 -1.01 6.99
CA SER A 268 -11.44 -0.54 7.19
C SER A 268 -11.05 0.20 5.91
N ALA A 269 -10.66 1.46 6.00
CA ALA A 269 -10.00 2.13 4.89
C ALA A 269 -8.51 1.80 4.94
N ILE A 270 -7.92 1.55 3.78
CA ILE A 270 -6.48 1.47 3.62
C ILE A 270 -6.05 2.66 2.77
N CYS A 271 -4.93 3.29 3.14
CA CYS A 271 -4.26 4.21 2.22
C CYS A 271 -3.85 3.46 0.97
N THR A 272 -3.86 4.17 -0.15
CA THR A 272 -3.13 3.72 -1.31
C THR A 272 -1.63 3.53 -0.97
N ILE A 273 -0.83 2.87 -1.80
CA ILE A 273 0.64 2.85 -1.68
C ILE A 273 1.27 4.05 -2.41
N ILE A 274 1.70 5.12 -1.75
CA ILE A 274 2.29 6.29 -2.41
C ILE A 274 3.46 6.87 -1.62
#